data_AF-A0A815W7G6-F1
#
_entry.id   AF-A0A815W7G6-F1
#
_cell.length_a   1.000
_cell.length_b   1.000
_cell.length_c   1.000
_cell.angle_alpha   90.00
_cell.angle_beta   90.00
_cell.angle_gamma   90.00
#
_symmetry.space_group_name_H-M   'P 1'
#
loop_
_entity.id
_entity.type
_entity.pdbx_description
1 polymer ?
#
loop_
_entity_poly.entity_id
_entity_poly.type
_entity_poly.pdbx_seq_one_letter_code
_entity_poly.pdbx_strand_id
1 'polypeptide(L)'
;GNTPSFKCDCGDSGWFGEFCHMTKYPCPADRCMNDGQCKAVGRDNFTCNCIKTGYQGVFCEQGCHNTNDPCQNAGSCIDNQCLCNSLTKGDFCEIIDDRNPANNQIQKDNNPLKIWLIIGLCIVSIIIIVGLIYSRKKLFQSREQRRNLIDNYKSNRKQNNENIESDSISVALSQTS
;
A
#
# COMPACT_ATOMS: atom_id res chain seq x y z
N GLY A 1 26.78 -63.70 -35.08
CA GLY A 1 27.40 -62.38 -35.33
C GLY A 1 28.05 -61.93 -34.06
N ASN A 2 29.37 -61.73 -34.06
CA ASN A 2 30.08 -61.15 -32.92
C ASN A 2 30.08 -59.64 -33.10
N THR A 3 29.20 -58.93 -32.40
CA THR A 3 29.34 -57.49 -32.24
C THR A 3 30.51 -57.24 -31.28
N PRO A 4 31.54 -56.48 -31.68
CA PRO A 4 32.61 -56.11 -30.75
C PRO A 4 32.00 -55.26 -29.62
N SER A 5 32.10 -55.75 -28.39
CA SER A 5 31.76 -55.00 -27.18
C SER A 5 32.99 -54.16 -26.81
N PHE A 6 32.81 -52.84 -26.76
CA PHE A 6 33.80 -51.94 -26.18
C PHE A 6 33.36 -51.62 -24.76
N LYS A 7 34.31 -51.54 -23.83
CA LYS A 7 34.07 -51.17 -22.45
C LYS A 7 35.06 -50.07 -22.09
N CYS A 8 34.55 -48.94 -21.61
CA CYS A 8 35.40 -47.88 -21.10
C CYS A 8 35.99 -48.27 -19.74
N ASP A 9 37.29 -48.05 -19.55
CA ASP A 9 37.93 -48.14 -18.24
C ASP A 9 37.84 -46.78 -17.56
N CYS A 10 37.08 -46.71 -16.46
CA CYS A 10 36.81 -45.46 -15.75
C CYS A 10 37.89 -45.09 -14.72
N GLY A 11 38.87 -45.97 -14.46
CA GLY A 11 39.94 -45.74 -13.49
C GLY A 11 39.47 -45.30 -12.09
N ASP A 12 40.34 -44.63 -11.33
CA ASP A 12 40.06 -44.11 -9.98
C ASP A 12 39.42 -42.70 -9.99
N SER A 13 38.83 -42.30 -11.11
CA SER A 13 38.31 -40.95 -11.32
C SER A 13 37.02 -40.63 -10.54
N GLY A 14 36.41 -41.63 -9.88
CA GLY A 14 35.13 -41.50 -9.18
C GLY A 14 33.90 -41.60 -10.09
N TRP A 15 34.11 -41.83 -11.39
CA TRP A 15 33.08 -42.03 -12.41
C TRP A 15 32.86 -43.52 -12.73
N PHE A 16 31.66 -43.89 -13.16
CA PHE A 16 31.24 -45.25 -13.49
C PHE A 16 30.18 -45.29 -14.62
N GLY A 17 29.79 -46.49 -15.05
CA GLY A 17 28.84 -46.72 -16.16
C GLY A 17 29.54 -47.15 -17.45
N GLU A 18 28.78 -47.58 -18.46
CA GLU A 18 29.29 -48.09 -19.74
C GLU A 18 30.20 -47.08 -20.46
N PHE A 19 29.92 -45.79 -20.26
CA PHE A 19 30.64 -44.65 -20.83
C PHE A 19 31.32 -43.76 -19.78
N CYS A 20 31.49 -44.23 -18.54
CA CYS A 20 32.12 -43.46 -17.45
C CYS A 20 31.52 -42.07 -17.20
N HIS A 21 30.22 -41.89 -17.45
CA HIS A 21 29.49 -40.62 -17.27
C HIS A 21 28.69 -40.52 -15.97
N MET A 22 28.53 -41.63 -15.23
CA MET A 22 27.85 -41.64 -13.94
C MET A 22 28.88 -41.31 -12.86
N THR A 23 28.51 -40.61 -11.80
CA THR A 23 29.43 -40.28 -10.71
C THR A 23 28.83 -40.76 -9.40
N LYS A 24 29.64 -41.34 -8.50
CA LYS A 24 29.18 -41.79 -7.17
C LYS A 24 28.85 -40.61 -6.26
N TYR A 25 29.34 -39.42 -6.62
CA TYR A 25 29.21 -38.19 -5.86
C TYR A 25 28.67 -37.07 -6.75
N PRO A 26 27.44 -36.58 -6.52
CA PRO A 26 26.84 -35.52 -7.34
C PRO A 26 27.65 -34.20 -7.35
N CYS A 27 28.61 -34.03 -6.44
CA CYS A 27 29.53 -32.89 -6.36
C CYS A 27 31.02 -33.29 -6.52
N PRO A 28 31.50 -33.51 -7.75
CA PRO A 28 32.93 -33.55 -8.04
C PRO A 28 33.60 -32.18 -7.86
N ALA A 29 34.92 -32.14 -7.65
CA ALA A 29 35.67 -30.93 -7.31
C ALA A 29 35.54 -29.77 -8.31
N ASP A 30 35.33 -30.05 -9.60
CA ASP A 30 35.40 -29.03 -10.67
C ASP A 30 34.03 -28.67 -11.30
N ARG A 31 32.91 -29.04 -10.67
CA ARG A 31 31.57 -28.79 -11.26
C ARG A 31 31.00 -27.39 -11.01
N CYS A 32 31.41 -26.72 -9.94
CA CYS A 32 31.06 -25.33 -9.70
C CYS A 32 32.32 -24.49 -9.85
N MET A 33 32.30 -23.57 -10.81
CA MET A 33 33.42 -22.67 -11.12
C MET A 33 33.53 -21.56 -10.09
N ASN A 34 34.67 -20.84 -10.11
CA ASN A 34 34.89 -19.61 -9.34
C ASN A 34 34.57 -19.77 -7.85
N ASP A 35 35.01 -20.87 -7.23
CA ASP A 35 34.78 -21.20 -5.81
C ASP A 35 33.29 -21.37 -5.43
N GLY A 36 32.43 -21.67 -6.40
CA GLY A 36 31.02 -21.98 -6.19
C GLY A 36 30.86 -23.21 -5.28
N GLN A 37 29.95 -23.13 -4.31
CA GLN A 37 29.72 -24.25 -3.40
C GLN A 37 28.77 -25.27 -4.04
N CYS A 38 29.28 -26.47 -4.34
CA CYS A 38 28.45 -27.55 -4.85
C CYS A 38 27.56 -28.14 -3.75
N LYS A 39 26.27 -28.32 -4.04
CA LYS A 39 25.30 -29.00 -3.18
C LYS A 39 24.61 -30.14 -3.91
N ALA A 40 24.68 -31.33 -3.33
CA ALA A 40 23.95 -32.50 -3.80
C ALA A 40 22.44 -32.33 -3.55
N VAL A 41 21.61 -32.49 -4.58
CA VAL A 41 20.13 -32.45 -4.47
C VAL A 41 19.47 -33.78 -4.87
N GLY A 42 20.25 -34.75 -5.33
CA GLY A 42 19.78 -36.09 -5.65
C GLY A 42 20.95 -37.05 -5.83
N ARG A 43 20.64 -38.29 -6.24
CA ARG A 43 21.65 -39.34 -6.43
C ARG A 43 22.64 -38.99 -7.57
N ASP A 44 22.12 -38.41 -8.65
CA ASP A 44 22.89 -37.98 -9.82
C ASP A 44 22.76 -36.46 -10.09
N ASN A 45 22.12 -35.70 -9.19
CA ASN A 45 21.78 -34.30 -9.41
C ASN A 45 22.39 -33.36 -8.37
N PHE A 46 22.76 -32.16 -8.80
CA PHE A 46 23.44 -31.16 -7.98
C PHE A 46 23.03 -29.74 -8.36
N THR A 47 23.39 -28.79 -7.51
CA THR A 47 23.25 -27.35 -7.77
C THR A 47 24.48 -26.61 -7.26
N CYS A 48 24.86 -25.53 -7.92
CA CYS A 48 25.94 -24.65 -7.48
C CYS A 48 25.36 -23.43 -6.75
N ASN A 49 25.87 -23.18 -5.54
CA ASN A 49 25.60 -21.96 -4.82
C ASN A 49 26.71 -20.94 -5.11
N CYS A 50 26.38 -19.92 -5.90
CA CYS A 50 27.29 -18.88 -6.35
C CYS A 50 27.19 -17.58 -5.53
N ILE A 51 26.32 -17.55 -4.50
CA ILE A 51 25.97 -16.32 -3.76
C ILE A 51 27.22 -15.60 -3.23
N LYS A 52 28.23 -16.34 -2.78
CA LYS A 52 29.47 -15.76 -2.19
C LYS A 52 30.59 -15.49 -3.18
N THR A 53 30.41 -15.87 -4.44
CA THR A 53 31.49 -15.79 -5.44
C THR A 53 31.39 -14.51 -6.26
N GLY A 54 30.22 -13.87 -6.28
CA GLY A 54 29.93 -12.75 -7.18
C GLY A 54 29.71 -13.17 -8.64
N TYR A 55 29.62 -14.48 -8.89
CA TYR A 55 29.27 -15.05 -10.19
C TYR A 55 27.83 -15.58 -10.19
N GLN A 56 27.24 -15.70 -11.37
CA GLN A 56 25.93 -16.30 -11.61
C GLN A 56 26.04 -17.42 -12.66
N GLY A 57 24.90 -18.01 -13.03
CA GLY A 57 24.86 -19.15 -13.95
C GLY A 57 24.78 -20.50 -13.24
N VAL A 58 24.56 -21.56 -14.01
CA VAL A 58 24.29 -22.92 -13.48
C VAL A 58 25.52 -23.48 -12.77
N PHE A 59 26.71 -23.09 -13.22
CA PHE A 59 28.00 -23.53 -12.70
C PHE A 59 28.81 -22.36 -12.14
N CYS A 60 28.19 -21.22 -11.84
CA CYS A 60 28.88 -19.99 -11.42
C CYS A 60 29.89 -19.48 -12.46
N GLU A 61 29.62 -19.71 -13.75
CA GLU A 61 30.51 -19.39 -14.87
C GLU A 61 30.38 -17.93 -15.34
N GLN A 62 29.34 -17.21 -14.88
CA GLN A 62 29.00 -15.90 -15.40
C GLN A 62 29.43 -14.81 -14.44
N GLY A 63 30.51 -14.11 -14.78
CA GLY A 63 30.97 -12.92 -14.07
C GLY A 63 30.40 -11.64 -14.68
N CYS A 64 30.90 -10.50 -14.24
CA CYS A 64 30.40 -9.19 -14.65
C CYS A 64 30.78 -8.74 -16.05
N HIS A 65 31.87 -9.29 -16.60
CA HIS A 65 32.29 -8.97 -17.97
C HIS A 65 31.43 -9.67 -19.03
N ASN A 66 30.62 -10.66 -18.62
CA ASN A 66 29.70 -11.30 -19.54
C ASN A 66 28.56 -10.32 -19.83
N THR A 67 28.02 -10.37 -21.04
CA THR A 67 27.00 -9.43 -21.59
C THR A 67 25.72 -9.26 -20.76
N ASN A 68 25.58 -9.97 -19.64
CA ASN A 68 24.52 -9.83 -18.66
C ASN A 68 25.15 -9.41 -17.33
N ASP A 69 25.38 -8.10 -17.14
CA ASP A 69 25.85 -7.54 -15.87
C ASP A 69 24.98 -8.09 -14.72
N PRO A 70 25.54 -8.85 -13.75
CA PRO A 70 24.79 -9.45 -12.66
C PRO A 70 24.30 -8.41 -11.65
N CYS A 71 24.88 -7.21 -11.64
CA CYS A 71 24.58 -6.18 -10.65
C CYS A 71 23.29 -5.43 -11.00
N GLN A 72 22.28 -5.56 -10.14
CA GLN A 72 21.00 -4.91 -10.32
C GLN A 72 21.00 -3.48 -9.77
N ASN A 73 19.92 -2.75 -10.03
CA ASN A 73 19.67 -1.41 -9.45
C ASN A 73 20.83 -0.41 -9.64
N ALA A 74 21.47 -0.42 -10.81
CA ALA A 74 22.62 0.44 -11.12
C ALA A 74 23.83 0.25 -10.16
N GLY A 75 24.00 -0.97 -9.62
CA GLY A 75 25.26 -1.38 -9.01
C GLY A 75 26.38 -1.36 -10.05
N SER A 76 27.59 -1.00 -9.63
CA SER A 76 28.78 -1.06 -10.48
C SER A 76 29.49 -2.37 -10.24
N CYS A 77 29.82 -3.13 -11.29
CA CYS A 77 30.65 -4.30 -11.09
C CYS A 77 32.14 -4.00 -11.20
N ILE A 78 32.91 -4.42 -10.19
CA ILE A 78 34.37 -4.37 -10.16
C ILE A 78 34.88 -5.72 -9.67
N ASP A 79 35.83 -6.32 -10.40
CA ASP A 79 36.46 -7.61 -10.05
C ASP A 79 35.46 -8.74 -9.72
N ASN A 80 34.35 -8.80 -10.48
CA ASN A 80 33.24 -9.73 -10.27
C ASN A 80 32.52 -9.59 -8.92
N GLN A 81 32.60 -8.41 -8.28
CA GLN A 81 31.80 -8.05 -7.12
C GLN A 81 30.91 -6.84 -7.43
N CYS A 82 29.66 -6.90 -6.98
CA CYS A 82 28.74 -5.79 -7.13
C CYS A 82 28.95 -4.75 -6.04
N LEU A 83 29.31 -3.54 -6.45
CA LEU A 83 29.30 -2.36 -5.61
C LEU A 83 27.94 -1.68 -5.71
N CYS A 84 27.15 -1.84 -4.65
CA CYS A 84 25.80 -1.30 -4.61
C CYS A 84 25.80 0.22 -4.44
N ASN A 85 24.78 0.84 -5.01
CA ASN A 85 24.48 2.23 -4.73
C ASN A 85 24.05 2.36 -3.25
N SER A 86 24.02 3.60 -2.72
CA SER A 86 23.72 3.79 -1.30
C SER A 86 22.36 3.20 -0.88
N LEU A 87 21.39 3.11 -1.79
CA LEU A 87 20.00 2.70 -1.52
C LEU A 87 19.78 1.19 -1.60
N THR A 88 20.76 0.38 -2.00
CA THR A 88 20.59 -1.06 -2.21
C THR A 88 21.67 -1.89 -1.54
N LYS A 89 21.38 -3.18 -1.32
CA LYS A 89 22.24 -4.18 -0.70
C LYS A 89 21.98 -5.57 -1.29
N GLY A 90 22.74 -6.56 -0.84
CA GLY A 90 22.74 -7.91 -1.40
C GLY A 90 23.96 -8.13 -2.27
N ASP A 91 24.24 -9.39 -2.60
CA ASP A 91 25.44 -9.76 -3.36
C ASP A 91 25.36 -9.29 -4.82
N PHE A 92 24.14 -9.05 -5.31
CA PHE A 92 23.84 -8.53 -6.65
C PHE A 92 23.07 -7.21 -6.61
N CYS A 93 23.06 -6.51 -5.46
CA CYS A 93 22.33 -5.26 -5.25
C CYS A 93 20.82 -5.35 -5.52
N GLU A 94 20.25 -6.53 -5.33
CA GLU A 94 18.85 -6.87 -5.60
C GLU A 94 17.87 -6.41 -4.50
N ILE A 95 18.39 -6.09 -3.31
CA ILE A 95 17.58 -5.72 -2.14
C ILE A 95 17.62 -4.20 -1.96
N ILE A 96 16.45 -3.57 -1.87
CA ILE A 96 16.34 -2.15 -1.48
C ILE A 96 16.66 -2.04 0.01
N ASP A 97 17.56 -1.14 0.40
CA ASP A 97 17.90 -0.93 1.80
C ASP A 97 16.91 0.02 2.46
N ASP A 98 15.78 -0.53 2.94
CA ASP A 98 14.71 0.18 3.66
C ASP A 98 15.17 0.93 4.93
N ARG A 99 16.39 0.66 5.42
CA ARG A 99 16.98 1.38 6.56
C ARG A 99 17.80 2.60 6.15
N ASN A 100 18.08 2.78 4.86
CA ASN A 100 18.82 3.94 4.39
C ASN A 100 17.95 5.21 4.53
N PRO A 101 18.39 6.24 5.27
CA PRO A 101 17.67 7.51 5.39
C PRO A 101 17.40 8.20 4.04
N ALA A 102 18.18 7.91 2.99
CA ALA A 102 17.95 8.42 1.64
C ALA A 102 16.81 7.71 0.88
N ASN A 103 16.35 6.51 1.31
CA ASN A 103 15.15 5.88 0.74
C ASN A 103 13.84 6.51 1.25
N ASN A 104 13.91 7.23 2.38
CA ASN A 104 12.75 7.72 3.13
C ASN A 104 12.07 8.94 2.47
N GLN A 105 12.01 8.98 1.14
CA GLN A 105 11.13 9.91 0.42
C GLN A 105 9.66 9.42 0.40
N ILE A 106 9.35 8.23 0.94
CA ILE A 106 7.97 7.73 1.11
C ILE A 106 7.76 7.00 2.44
N GLN A 107 8.37 7.46 3.54
CA GLN A 107 7.73 7.27 4.86
C GLN A 107 6.94 8.54 5.14
N LYS A 108 5.75 8.58 4.53
CA LYS A 108 4.70 9.54 4.84
C LYS A 108 4.59 9.60 6.37
N ASP A 109 4.82 10.76 6.96
CA ASP A 109 4.71 11.02 8.40
C ASP A 109 3.30 10.67 8.91
N ASN A 110 3.00 9.38 9.06
CA ASN A 110 1.76 8.87 9.62
C ASN A 110 1.87 9.00 11.14
N ASN A 111 2.05 10.23 11.61
CA ASN A 111 2.00 10.54 13.01
C ASN A 111 0.52 10.47 13.41
N PRO A 112 0.11 9.45 14.19
CA PRO A 112 -1.30 9.27 14.55
C PRO A 112 -1.85 10.53 15.22
N LEU A 113 -1.01 11.30 15.93
CA LEU A 113 -1.38 12.55 16.57
C LEU A 113 -1.90 13.61 15.57
N LYS A 114 -1.29 13.71 14.38
CA LYS A 114 -1.74 14.66 13.34
C LYS A 114 -3.09 14.25 12.76
N ILE A 115 -3.34 12.95 12.62
CA ILE A 115 -4.60 12.40 12.10
C ILE A 115 -5.75 12.70 13.09
N TRP A 116 -5.52 12.45 14.38
CA TRP A 116 -6.53 12.73 15.42
C TRP A 116 -6.85 14.23 15.56
N LEU A 117 -5.87 15.12 15.36
CA LEU A 117 -6.11 16.57 15.36
C LEU A 117 -7.03 17.01 14.22
N ILE A 118 -6.85 16.48 13.01
CA ILE A 118 -7.69 16.81 11.86
C ILE A 118 -9.12 16.31 12.06
N ILE A 119 -9.29 15.06 12.52
CA ILE A 119 -10.61 14.49 12.79
C ILE A 119 -11.33 15.31 13.87
N GLY A 120 -10.63 15.71 14.93
CA GLY A 120 -11.18 16.56 15.99
C GLY A 120 -11.67 17.91 15.48
N LEU A 121 -10.88 18.61 14.66
CA LEU A 121 -11.27 19.90 14.07
C LEU A 121 -12.50 19.79 13.17
N CYS A 122 -12.62 18.70 12.40
CA CYS A 122 -13.80 18.42 11.57
C CYS A 122 -15.05 18.18 12.41
N ILE A 123 -14.94 17.45 13.52
CA ILE A 123 -16.09 17.20 14.41
C ILE A 123 -16.54 18.51 15.07
N VAL A 124 -15.60 19.32 15.55
CA VAL A 124 -15.91 20.62 16.17
C VAL A 124 -16.58 21.55 15.16
N SER A 125 -16.11 21.61 13.93
CA SER A 125 -16.72 22.45 12.89
C SER A 125 -18.14 21.98 12.54
N ILE A 126 -18.38 20.67 12.46
CA ILE A 126 -19.73 20.10 12.24
C ILE A 126 -20.66 20.46 13.40
N ILE A 127 -20.20 20.33 14.65
CA ILE A 127 -21.00 20.68 15.83
C ILE A 127 -21.37 22.18 15.80
N ILE A 128 -20.42 23.05 15.46
CA ILE A 128 -20.68 24.49 15.31
C ILE A 128 -21.71 24.74 14.22
N ILE A 129 -21.57 24.13 13.04
CA ILE A 129 -22.51 24.29 11.91
C ILE A 129 -23.91 23.82 12.31
N VAL A 130 -24.03 22.64 12.93
CA VAL A 130 -25.30 22.09 13.43
C VAL A 130 -25.90 23.01 14.49
N GLY A 131 -25.10 23.53 15.41
CA GLY A 131 -25.52 24.51 16.41
C GLY A 131 -26.02 25.82 15.79
N LEU A 132 -25.37 26.31 14.73
CA LEU A 132 -25.80 27.49 13.97
C LEU A 132 -27.12 27.23 13.25
N ILE A 133 -27.29 26.08 12.63
CA ILE A 133 -28.56 25.68 11.99
C ILE A 133 -29.68 25.58 13.03
N TYR A 134 -29.41 24.93 14.17
CA TYR A 134 -30.39 24.78 15.24
C TYR A 134 -30.79 26.12 15.85
N SER A 135 -29.82 26.99 16.15
CA SER A 135 -30.10 28.33 16.67
C SER A 135 -30.88 29.20 15.68
N ARG A 136 -30.56 29.14 14.39
CA ARG A 136 -31.33 29.78 13.31
C ARG A 136 -32.76 29.24 13.26
N LYS A 137 -32.95 27.92 13.34
CA LYS A 137 -34.26 27.26 13.33
C LYS A 137 -35.09 27.62 14.57
N LYS A 138 -34.49 27.60 15.75
CA LYS A 138 -35.13 27.98 17.02
C LYS A 138 -35.55 29.45 17.01
N LEU A 139 -34.71 30.34 16.50
CA LEU A 139 -35.03 31.76 16.35
C LEU A 139 -36.17 31.96 15.35
N PHE A 140 -36.16 31.22 14.23
CA PHE A 140 -37.25 31.26 13.25
C PHE A 140 -38.57 30.81 13.84
N GLN A 141 -38.58 29.69 14.57
CA GLN A 141 -39.77 29.17 15.23
C GLN A 141 -40.33 30.14 16.29
N SER A 142 -39.45 30.78 17.08
CA SER A 142 -39.87 31.81 18.04
C SER A 142 -40.43 33.07 17.36
N ARG A 143 -39.87 33.48 16.22
CA ARG A 143 -40.39 34.59 15.41
C ARG A 143 -41.76 34.27 14.81
N GLU A 144 -41.95 33.03 14.37
CA GLU A 144 -43.22 32.56 13.82
C GLU A 144 -44.33 32.55 14.87
N GLN A 145 -44.04 32.03 16.08
CA GLN A 145 -44.98 32.10 17.21
C GLN A 145 -45.39 33.55 17.53
N ARG A 146 -44.45 34.50 17.53
CA ARG A 146 -44.75 35.92 17.75
C ARG A 146 -45.61 36.51 16.62
N ARG A 147 -45.35 36.15 15.36
CA ARG A 147 -46.17 36.60 14.22
C ARG A 147 -47.61 36.08 14.32
N ASN A 148 -47.79 34.80 14.59
CA ASN A 148 -49.12 34.20 14.73
C ASN A 148 -49.94 34.85 15.85
N LEU A 149 -49.31 35.21 16.97
CA LEU A 149 -49.97 35.94 18.07
C LEU A 149 -50.42 37.35 17.63
N ILE A 150 -49.58 38.09 16.91
CA ILE A 150 -49.91 39.43 16.41
C ILE A 150 -51.06 39.35 15.39
N ASP A 151 -51.03 38.36 14.50
CA ASP A 151 -52.05 38.19 13.47
C ASP A 151 -53.39 37.78 14.10
N ASN A 152 -53.37 36.89 15.09
CA ASN A 152 -54.55 36.55 15.88
C ASN A 152 -55.13 37.79 16.58
N TYR A 153 -54.29 38.59 17.26
CA TYR A 153 -54.72 39.83 17.91
C TYR A 153 -55.38 40.81 16.92
N LYS A 154 -54.79 40.99 15.72
CA LYS A 154 -55.37 41.85 14.67
C LYS A 154 -56.71 41.32 14.16
N SER A 155 -56.84 40.00 13.98
CA SER A 155 -58.08 39.36 13.53
C SER A 155 -59.22 39.58 14.54
N ASN A 156 -58.95 39.32 15.83
CA ASN A 156 -59.93 39.52 16.89
C ASN A 156 -60.37 40.98 16.99
N ARG A 157 -59.43 41.93 16.82
CA ARG A 157 -59.76 43.35 16.82
C ARG A 157 -60.67 43.75 15.66
N LYS A 158 -60.44 43.21 14.46
CA LYS A 158 -61.31 43.46 13.29
C LYS A 158 -62.72 42.94 13.54
N GLN A 159 -62.83 41.69 14.00
CA GLN A 159 -64.13 41.07 14.27
C GLN A 159 -64.90 41.80 15.38
N ASN A 160 -64.22 42.25 16.44
CA ASN A 160 -64.85 43.06 17.48
C ASN A 160 -65.35 44.40 16.93
N ASN A 161 -64.59 45.06 16.05
CA ASN A 161 -65.03 46.31 15.42
C ASN A 161 -66.26 46.10 14.52
N GLU A 162 -66.27 45.03 13.72
CA GLU A 162 -67.42 44.66 12.88
C GLU A 162 -68.67 44.35 13.72
N ASN A 163 -68.49 43.65 14.85
CA ASN A 163 -69.59 43.37 15.78
C ASN A 163 -70.15 44.66 16.39
N ILE A 164 -69.29 45.57 16.85
CA ILE A 164 -69.71 46.88 17.40
C ILE A 164 -70.49 47.69 16.35
N GLU A 165 -70.03 47.68 15.10
CA GLU A 165 -70.73 48.35 13.99
C GLU A 165 -72.12 47.72 13.76
N SER A 166 -72.21 46.39 13.75
CA SER A 166 -73.50 45.68 13.61
C SER A 166 -74.49 45.93 14.75
N ASP A 167 -74.01 45.97 15.99
CA ASP A 167 -74.82 46.26 17.17
C ASP A 167 -75.35 47.70 17.12
N SER A 168 -74.50 48.66 16.73
CA SER A 168 -74.90 50.06 16.61
C SER A 168 -76.01 50.29 15.57
N ILE A 169 -75.96 49.57 14.45
CA ILE A 169 -77.00 49.59 13.41
C ILE A 169 -78.30 48.97 13.93
N SER A 170 -78.22 47.85 14.66
CA SER A 170 -79.40 47.18 15.23
C SER A 170 -80.17 48.06 16.22
N VAL A 171 -79.44 48.80 17.07
CA VAL A 171 -80.02 49.75 18.04
C VAL A 171 -80.69 50.92 17.31
N ALA A 172 -80.03 51.49 16.29
CA ALA A 172 -80.59 52.59 15.51
C ALA A 172 -81.91 52.20 14.82
N LEU A 173 -82.01 50.99 14.25
CA LEU A 173 -83.22 50.49 13.62
C LEU A 173 -84.38 50.29 14.62
N SER A 174 -84.09 49.84 15.84
CA SER A 174 -85.12 49.63 16.87
C SER A 174 -85.75 50.92 17.42
N GLN A 175 -85.10 52.08 17.25
CA GLN A 175 -85.61 53.38 17.70
C GLN A 175 -86.46 54.10 16.63
N THR A 176 -86.51 53.58 15.40
CA THR A 176 -87.23 54.16 14.26
C THR A 176 -88.58 53.51 13.96
N SER A 177 -89.05 52.60 14.82
CA SER A 177 -90.37 51.94 14.78
C SER A 177 -91.22 52.36 15.97
#